data_AF-A0A4V1J292-F1
#
_entry.id   AF-A0A4V1J292-F1
#
_cell.length_a   1.000
_cell.length_b   1.000
_cell.length_c   1.000
_cell.angle_alpha   90.00
_cell.angle_beta   90.00
_cell.angle_gamma   90.00
#
_symmetry.space_group_name_H-M   'P 1'
#
loop_
_entity.id
_entity.type
_entity.pdbx_description
1 polymer ?
#
loop_
_entity_poly.entity_id
_entity_poly.type
_entity_poly.pdbx_seq_one_letter_code
_entity_poly.pdbx_strand_id
1 'polypeptide(L)'
;MDYDAIRQQLETACADFQSPAKQAAAEKVLIEFKRTPNILPACRYILEHTTTPLVQFHTALAIREALVREYALLSKQDVQDVRDYLLRLCCERNSVERFVREQLLHVYAVILKRSWMDLDASERDRVFAQTEDLLQATGHHRLVALALYNAVLDEFSSSKASRIGLTLHYHQECRVSFTEDHLLRVFQSILRVIHQEIQGRQVNDALRYGTLLLEKVFSWDFTQRRRFTLSRDSAVSEQEIAGETPDFPLSWRDTLLDPAVLSFFFEAYDVLRHDENTAHRARQCLVQLSGIHGAVIDSDATALNYASVMMRGYEKLIAM
;
A
#
# COMPACT_ATOMS: atom_id res chain seq x y z
N MET A 1 -25.70 23.37 -6.00
CA MET A 1 -24.32 23.91 -6.13
C MET A 1 -24.01 23.95 -7.61
N ASP A 2 -23.47 25.07 -8.10
CA ASP A 2 -22.97 25.13 -9.47
C ASP A 2 -21.59 24.44 -9.51
N TYR A 3 -21.55 23.21 -10.01
CA TYR A 3 -20.33 22.39 -10.00
C TYR A 3 -19.30 22.88 -11.02
N ASP A 4 -19.72 23.50 -12.12
CA ASP A 4 -18.77 24.03 -13.11
C ASP A 4 -18.10 25.29 -12.59
N ALA A 5 -18.83 26.18 -11.90
CA ALA A 5 -18.23 27.32 -11.23
C ALA A 5 -17.18 26.90 -10.18
N ILE A 6 -17.46 25.85 -9.40
CA ILE A 6 -16.50 25.29 -8.42
C ILE A 6 -15.27 24.72 -9.14
N ARG A 7 -15.46 23.99 -10.26
CA ARG A 7 -14.36 23.46 -11.08
C ARG A 7 -13.46 24.58 -11.59
N GLN A 8 -14.05 25.62 -12.19
CA GLN A 8 -13.31 26.78 -12.73
C GLN A 8 -12.54 27.54 -11.63
N GLN A 9 -13.15 27.71 -10.45
CA GLN A 9 -12.50 28.33 -9.30
C GLN A 9 -11.29 27.50 -8.84
N LEU A 10 -11.43 26.17 -8.80
CA LEU A 10 -10.36 25.27 -8.40
C LEU A 10 -9.22 25.23 -9.44
N GLU A 11 -9.55 25.26 -10.73
CA GLU A 11 -8.58 25.37 -11.83
C GLU A 11 -7.78 26.68 -11.75
N THR A 12 -8.46 27.80 -11.51
CA THR A 12 -7.81 29.11 -11.32
C THR A 12 -6.90 29.10 -10.10
N ALA A 13 -7.37 28.56 -8.97
CA ALA A 13 -6.56 28.46 -7.76
C ALA A 13 -5.32 27.59 -7.98
N CYS A 14 -5.44 26.46 -8.68
CA CYS A 14 -4.28 25.60 -9.00
C CYS A 14 -3.27 26.31 -9.91
N ALA A 15 -3.72 27.09 -10.89
CA ALA A 15 -2.85 27.87 -11.76
C ALA A 15 -2.13 29.00 -10.98
N ASP A 16 -2.88 29.72 -10.13
CA ASP A 16 -2.34 30.81 -9.32
C ASP A 16 -1.39 30.31 -8.22
N PHE A 17 -1.55 29.07 -7.74
CA PHE A 17 -0.64 28.44 -6.77
C PHE A 17 0.79 28.28 -7.30
N GLN A 18 0.97 28.19 -8.61
CA GLN A 18 2.28 28.12 -9.26
C GLN A 18 2.98 29.50 -9.33
N SER A 19 2.27 30.59 -9.02
CA SER A 19 2.81 31.95 -9.03
C SER A 19 3.11 32.44 -7.61
N PRO A 20 4.37 32.78 -7.26
CA PRO A 20 4.74 33.20 -5.90
C PRO A 20 3.91 34.37 -5.35
N ALA A 21 3.52 35.31 -6.22
CA ALA A 21 2.75 36.48 -5.82
C ALA A 21 1.30 36.16 -5.43
N LYS A 22 0.74 35.06 -5.95
CA LYS A 22 -0.66 34.67 -5.74
C LYS A 22 -0.82 33.40 -4.90
N GLN A 23 0.29 32.73 -4.59
CA GLN A 23 0.33 31.45 -3.91
C GLN A 23 -0.48 31.43 -2.60
N ALA A 24 -0.33 32.45 -1.74
CA ALA A 24 -1.05 32.50 -0.46
C ALA A 24 -2.58 32.63 -0.64
N ALA A 25 -3.03 33.40 -1.63
CA ALA A 25 -4.45 33.55 -1.93
C ALA A 25 -5.03 32.25 -2.53
N ALA A 26 -4.29 31.62 -3.45
CA ALA A 26 -4.65 30.33 -4.02
C ALA A 26 -4.73 29.23 -2.96
N GLU A 27 -3.75 29.16 -2.06
CA GLU A 27 -3.73 28.19 -0.96
C GLU A 27 -4.96 28.30 -0.07
N LYS A 28 -5.40 29.52 0.25
CA LYS A 28 -6.62 29.76 1.03
C LYS A 28 -7.83 29.16 0.34
N VAL A 29 -7.99 29.37 -0.97
CA VAL A 29 -9.10 28.79 -1.77
C VAL A 29 -9.04 27.25 -1.75
N LEU A 30 -7.85 26.67 -1.89
CA LEU A 30 -7.66 25.22 -1.85
C LEU A 30 -8.01 24.62 -0.49
N ILE A 31 -7.71 25.32 0.61
CA ILE A 31 -8.07 24.91 1.96
C ILE A 31 -9.59 25.02 2.18
N GLU A 32 -10.20 26.12 1.75
CA GLU A 32 -11.65 26.33 1.87
C GLU A 32 -12.44 25.28 1.07
N PHE A 33 -11.97 24.94 -0.12
CA PHE A 33 -12.55 23.89 -0.96
C PHE A 33 -12.64 22.54 -0.22
N LYS A 34 -11.56 22.10 0.45
CA LYS A 34 -11.56 20.82 1.19
C LYS A 34 -12.45 20.83 2.44
N ARG A 35 -12.70 22.01 2.99
CA ARG A 35 -13.59 22.22 4.15
C ARG A 35 -15.06 22.39 3.77
N THR A 36 -15.37 22.45 2.49
CA THR A 36 -16.74 22.61 2.01
C THR A 36 -17.59 21.39 2.40
N PRO A 37 -18.74 21.57 3.05
CA PRO A 37 -19.63 20.46 3.42
C PRO A 37 -20.31 19.86 2.19
N ASN A 38 -20.59 18.56 2.20
CA ASN A 38 -21.27 17.86 1.09
C ASN A 38 -20.56 18.04 -0.26
N ILE A 39 -19.21 18.10 -0.27
CA ILE A 39 -18.42 18.36 -1.48
C ILE A 39 -18.28 17.12 -2.40
N LEU A 40 -18.61 15.92 -1.93
CA LEU A 40 -18.40 14.66 -2.68
C LEU A 40 -19.03 14.66 -4.09
N PRO A 41 -20.28 15.12 -4.31
CA PRO A 41 -20.85 15.20 -5.65
C PRO A 41 -20.08 16.17 -6.57
N ALA A 42 -19.61 17.30 -6.03
CA ALA A 42 -18.80 18.26 -6.77
C ALA A 42 -17.43 17.68 -7.11
N CYS A 43 -16.79 16.96 -6.17
CA CYS A 43 -15.52 16.28 -6.41
C CYS A 43 -15.63 15.24 -7.54
N ARG A 44 -16.71 14.46 -7.57
CA ARG A 44 -16.97 13.51 -8.66
C ARG A 44 -17.09 14.23 -10.00
N TYR A 45 -17.92 15.28 -10.06
CA TYR A 45 -18.06 16.11 -11.26
C TYR A 45 -16.71 16.67 -11.74
N ILE A 46 -15.91 17.24 -10.84
CA ILE A 46 -14.60 17.81 -11.17
C ILE A 46 -13.67 16.75 -11.75
N LEU A 47 -13.55 15.58 -11.11
CA LEU A 47 -12.70 14.49 -11.60
C LEU A 47 -13.15 14.00 -12.98
N GLU A 48 -14.46 14.03 -13.26
CA GLU A 48 -14.99 13.62 -14.55
C GLU A 48 -14.65 14.60 -15.69
N HIS A 49 -14.53 15.91 -15.38
CA HIS A 49 -14.45 16.99 -16.37
C HIS A 49 -13.09 17.70 -16.47
N THR A 50 -12.20 17.55 -15.47
CA THR A 50 -10.88 18.20 -15.50
C THR A 50 -9.78 17.24 -16.01
N THR A 51 -8.88 17.79 -16.83
CA THR A 51 -7.65 17.11 -17.26
C THR A 51 -6.42 17.61 -16.50
N THR A 52 -6.56 18.60 -15.62
CA THR A 52 -5.45 19.24 -14.92
C THR A 52 -5.01 18.39 -13.73
N PRO A 53 -3.77 17.85 -13.70
CA PRO A 53 -3.34 16.91 -12.66
C PRO A 53 -3.39 17.48 -11.23
N LEU A 54 -3.02 18.75 -11.08
CA LEU A 54 -3.03 19.42 -9.77
C LEU A 54 -4.45 19.57 -9.22
N VAL A 55 -5.43 19.85 -10.08
CA VAL A 55 -6.85 19.92 -9.71
C VAL A 55 -7.32 18.55 -9.25
N GLN A 56 -7.04 17.50 -10.02
CA GLN A 56 -7.40 16.11 -9.66
C GLN A 56 -6.81 15.71 -8.30
N PHE A 57 -5.56 16.08 -8.03
CA PHE A 57 -4.89 15.83 -6.75
C PHE A 57 -5.59 16.55 -5.59
N HIS A 58 -5.89 17.85 -5.72
CA HIS A 58 -6.61 18.59 -4.69
C HIS A 58 -8.04 18.10 -4.49
N THR A 59 -8.71 17.65 -5.56
CA THR A 59 -10.01 17.00 -5.49
C THR A 59 -9.96 15.69 -4.72
N ALA A 60 -8.94 14.85 -4.95
CA ALA A 60 -8.73 13.64 -4.16
C ALA A 60 -8.55 13.96 -2.67
N LEU A 61 -7.74 14.98 -2.33
CA LEU A 61 -7.58 15.43 -0.94
C LEU A 61 -8.90 15.90 -0.31
N ALA A 62 -9.75 16.61 -1.07
CA ALA A 62 -11.05 17.03 -0.59
C ALA A 62 -11.99 15.84 -0.34
N ILE A 63 -11.98 14.81 -1.21
CA ILE A 63 -12.72 13.56 -0.98
C ILE A 63 -12.28 12.91 0.34
N ARG A 64 -10.97 12.81 0.57
CA ARG A 64 -10.41 12.25 1.81
C ARG A 64 -10.90 13.00 3.05
N GLU A 65 -10.77 14.32 3.05
CA GLU A 65 -11.15 15.15 4.20
C GLU A 65 -12.66 15.13 4.45
N ALA A 66 -13.47 15.16 3.39
CA ALA A 66 -14.91 15.07 3.49
C ALA A 66 -15.35 13.71 4.07
N LEU A 67 -14.82 12.59 3.57
CA LEU A 67 -15.18 11.26 4.05
C LEU A 67 -14.77 11.02 5.49
N VAL A 68 -13.60 11.51 5.92
CA VAL A 68 -13.18 11.39 7.31
C VAL A 68 -14.06 12.23 8.24
N ARG A 69 -14.38 13.46 7.84
CA ARG A 69 -15.18 14.40 8.62
C ARG A 69 -16.66 14.01 8.71
N GLU A 70 -17.23 13.56 7.60
CA GLU A 70 -18.66 13.32 7.44
C GLU A 70 -19.01 11.82 7.52
N TYR A 71 -18.05 10.95 7.86
CA TYR A 71 -18.22 9.50 7.89
C TYR A 71 -19.50 9.04 8.61
N ALA A 72 -19.76 9.59 9.80
CA ALA A 72 -20.90 9.21 10.63
C ALA A 72 -22.27 9.63 10.04
N LEU A 73 -22.27 10.51 9.03
CA LEU A 73 -23.47 10.99 8.34
C LEU A 73 -23.75 10.23 7.04
N LEU A 74 -22.78 9.48 6.54
CA LEU A 74 -22.85 8.76 5.27
C LEU A 74 -23.37 7.34 5.48
N SER A 75 -24.16 6.85 4.53
CA SER A 75 -24.54 5.45 4.54
C SER A 75 -23.35 4.57 4.16
N LYS A 76 -23.37 3.30 4.59
CA LYS A 76 -22.37 2.31 4.20
C LYS A 76 -22.26 2.18 2.67
N GLN A 77 -23.40 2.28 1.97
CA GLN A 77 -23.44 2.21 0.52
C GLN A 77 -22.77 3.43 -0.13
N ASP A 78 -23.02 4.65 0.36
CA ASP A 78 -22.39 5.86 -0.18
C ASP A 78 -20.86 5.80 -0.06
N VAL A 79 -20.37 5.32 1.09
CA VAL A 79 -18.93 5.14 1.33
C VAL A 79 -18.34 4.10 0.37
N GLN A 80 -19.04 3.00 0.16
CA GLN A 80 -18.63 1.97 -0.80
C GLN A 80 -18.63 2.51 -2.24
N ASP A 81 -19.67 3.23 -2.65
CA ASP A 81 -19.80 3.78 -4.01
C ASP A 81 -18.67 4.75 -4.34
N VAL A 82 -18.26 5.59 -3.38
CA VAL A 82 -17.11 6.47 -3.56
C VAL A 82 -15.82 5.67 -3.70
N ARG A 83 -15.61 4.66 -2.85
CA ARG A 83 -14.43 3.79 -2.92
C ARG A 83 -14.34 3.06 -4.27
N ASP A 84 -15.44 2.48 -4.73
CA ASP A 84 -15.52 1.76 -6.00
C ASP A 84 -15.33 2.70 -7.20
N TYR A 85 -15.85 3.94 -7.11
CA TYR A 85 -15.61 4.98 -8.10
C TYR A 85 -14.13 5.35 -8.23
N LEU A 86 -13.41 5.55 -7.11
CA LEU A 86 -12.00 5.89 -7.14
C LEU A 86 -11.15 4.80 -7.81
N LEU A 87 -11.42 3.53 -7.49
CA LEU A 87 -10.71 2.41 -8.12
C LEU A 87 -11.02 2.29 -9.61
N ARG A 88 -12.31 2.42 -9.98
CA ARG A 88 -12.75 2.39 -11.38
C ARG A 88 -12.10 3.51 -12.19
N LEU A 89 -12.08 4.73 -11.66
CA LEU A 89 -11.43 5.88 -12.29
C LEU A 89 -9.95 5.60 -12.60
N CYS A 90 -9.23 5.02 -11.64
CA CYS A 90 -7.83 4.64 -11.83
C CYS A 90 -7.64 3.53 -12.88
N CYS A 91 -8.58 2.59 -13.01
CA CYS A 91 -8.53 1.51 -13.99
C CYS A 91 -8.87 1.97 -15.41
N GLU A 92 -9.89 2.81 -15.55
CA GLU A 92 -10.40 3.26 -16.87
C GLU A 92 -9.54 4.36 -17.51
N ARG A 93 -8.86 5.19 -16.70
CA ARG A 93 -8.12 6.35 -17.18
C ARG A 93 -6.61 6.19 -17.07
N ASN A 94 -6.01 5.62 -18.12
CA ASN A 94 -4.56 5.43 -18.21
C ASN A 94 -3.78 6.76 -18.33
N SER A 95 -4.45 7.87 -18.65
CA SER A 95 -3.84 9.20 -18.79
C SER A 95 -3.67 9.95 -17.47
N VAL A 96 -4.13 9.38 -16.35
CA VAL A 96 -3.95 10.01 -15.04
C VAL A 96 -2.48 9.94 -14.63
N GLU A 97 -1.92 11.08 -14.28
CA GLU A 97 -0.54 11.20 -13.81
C GLU A 97 -0.27 10.29 -12.60
N ARG A 98 0.95 9.72 -12.52
CA ARG A 98 1.29 8.73 -11.50
C ARG A 98 1.00 9.22 -10.08
N PHE A 99 1.39 10.45 -9.75
CA PHE A 99 1.19 11.01 -8.40
C PHE A 99 -0.29 11.23 -8.07
N VAL A 100 -1.13 11.54 -9.07
CA VAL A 100 -2.59 11.67 -8.90
C VAL A 100 -3.20 10.30 -8.65
N ARG A 101 -2.80 9.28 -9.43
CA ARG A 101 -3.24 7.89 -9.24
C ARG A 101 -2.85 7.38 -7.86
N GLU A 102 -1.61 7.60 -7.42
CA GLU A 102 -1.15 7.24 -6.07
C GLU A 102 -1.97 7.94 -4.99
N GLN A 103 -2.29 9.22 -5.16
CA GLN A 103 -3.15 9.94 -4.24
C GLN A 103 -4.58 9.38 -4.20
N LEU A 104 -5.20 9.09 -5.35
CA LEU A 104 -6.56 8.52 -5.41
C LEU A 104 -6.62 7.14 -4.73
N LEU A 105 -5.62 6.28 -4.96
CA LEU A 105 -5.52 4.97 -4.33
C LEU A 105 -5.21 5.07 -2.82
N HIS A 106 -4.47 6.10 -2.40
CA HIS A 106 -4.31 6.39 -0.98
C HIS A 106 -5.62 6.82 -0.33
N VAL A 107 -6.45 7.64 -1.00
CA VAL A 107 -7.80 7.95 -0.51
C VAL A 107 -8.66 6.69 -0.41
N TYR A 108 -8.59 5.80 -1.40
CA TYR A 108 -9.24 4.49 -1.31
C TYR A 108 -8.82 3.73 -0.05
N ALA A 109 -7.51 3.63 0.23
CA ALA A 109 -6.99 2.91 1.40
C ALA A 109 -7.45 3.54 2.72
N VAL A 110 -7.49 4.89 2.80
CA VAL A 110 -8.01 5.63 3.95
C VAL A 110 -9.48 5.32 4.20
N ILE A 111 -10.30 5.29 3.14
CA ILE A 111 -11.72 4.94 3.25
C ILE A 111 -11.87 3.50 3.74
N LEU A 112 -11.12 2.56 3.14
CA LEU A 112 -11.14 1.16 3.52
C LEU A 112 -10.81 1.00 5.02
N LYS A 113 -9.70 1.59 5.48
CA LYS A 113 -9.30 1.53 6.89
C LYS A 113 -10.33 2.18 7.80
N ARG A 114 -10.87 3.34 7.41
CA ARG A 114 -11.90 4.03 8.20
C ARG A 114 -13.17 3.20 8.36
N SER A 115 -13.52 2.40 7.35
CA SER A 115 -14.65 1.49 7.36
C SER A 115 -14.35 0.10 7.92
N TRP A 116 -13.09 -0.22 8.24
CA TRP A 116 -12.64 -1.60 8.42
C TRP A 116 -13.48 -2.38 9.43
N MET A 117 -13.70 -1.79 10.60
CA MET A 117 -14.46 -2.42 11.69
C MET A 117 -15.98 -2.45 11.44
N ASP A 118 -16.49 -1.64 10.51
CA ASP A 118 -17.90 -1.61 10.11
C ASP A 118 -18.21 -2.62 8.97
N LEU A 119 -17.16 -3.16 8.34
CA LEU A 119 -17.24 -4.21 7.34
C LEU A 119 -17.22 -5.59 8.01
N ASP A 120 -18.06 -6.50 7.52
CA ASP A 120 -17.97 -7.92 7.87
C ASP A 120 -16.81 -8.61 7.12
N ALA A 121 -16.48 -9.84 7.53
CA ALA A 121 -15.39 -10.59 6.93
C ALA A 121 -15.58 -10.80 5.42
N SER A 122 -16.81 -11.07 4.97
CA SER A 122 -17.13 -11.30 3.56
C SER A 122 -16.96 -10.05 2.71
N GLU A 123 -17.24 -8.87 3.27
CA GLU A 123 -17.05 -7.58 2.62
C GLU A 123 -15.57 -7.23 2.48
N ARG A 124 -14.77 -7.52 3.52
CA ARG A 124 -13.31 -7.38 3.46
C ARG A 124 -12.74 -8.32 2.40
N ASP A 125 -13.14 -9.59 2.41
CA ASP A 125 -12.71 -10.58 1.42
C ASP A 125 -13.01 -10.15 -0.02
N ARG A 126 -14.20 -9.57 -0.26
CA ARG A 126 -14.58 -9.05 -1.59
C ARG A 126 -13.64 -7.95 -2.09
N VAL A 127 -13.19 -7.05 -1.20
CA VAL A 127 -12.24 -5.98 -1.56
C VAL A 127 -10.90 -6.57 -2.04
N PHE A 128 -10.38 -7.58 -1.34
CA PHE A 128 -9.13 -8.21 -1.74
C PHE A 128 -9.29 -9.11 -2.95
N ALA A 129 -10.42 -9.82 -3.11
CA ALA A 129 -10.71 -10.60 -4.31
C ALA A 129 -10.75 -9.72 -5.57
N GLN A 130 -11.43 -8.57 -5.50
CA GLN A 130 -11.45 -7.61 -6.61
C GLN A 130 -10.05 -7.10 -6.96
N THR A 131 -9.20 -6.87 -5.96
CA THR A 131 -7.81 -6.44 -6.19
C THR A 131 -6.97 -7.55 -6.83
N GLU A 132 -7.21 -8.80 -6.45
CA GLU A 132 -6.54 -9.96 -7.04
C GLU A 132 -6.95 -10.21 -8.49
N ASP A 133 -8.22 -10.02 -8.83
CA ASP A 133 -8.71 -10.10 -10.21
C ASP A 133 -7.97 -9.09 -11.11
N LEU A 134 -7.74 -7.87 -10.60
CA LEU A 134 -6.94 -6.86 -11.29
C LEU A 134 -5.46 -7.24 -11.42
N LEU A 135 -4.90 -8.02 -10.48
CA LEU A 135 -3.53 -8.54 -10.59
C LEU A 135 -3.40 -9.65 -11.62
N GLN A 136 -4.46 -10.46 -11.84
CA GLN A 136 -4.47 -11.47 -12.91
C GLN A 136 -4.47 -10.82 -14.29
N ALA A 137 -5.05 -9.62 -14.44
CA ALA A 137 -4.89 -8.83 -15.65
C ALA A 137 -3.42 -8.43 -15.88
N THR A 138 -3.10 -7.96 -17.08
CA THR A 138 -1.75 -7.51 -17.46
C THR A 138 -1.71 -5.99 -17.69
N GLY A 139 -0.51 -5.39 -17.64
CA GLY A 139 -0.32 -3.98 -17.95
C GLY A 139 -0.91 -3.04 -16.90
N HIS A 140 -1.72 -2.07 -17.32
CA HIS A 140 -2.18 -0.98 -16.46
C HIS A 140 -3.01 -1.44 -15.24
N HIS A 141 -3.95 -2.36 -15.43
CA HIS A 141 -4.79 -2.87 -14.33
C HIS A 141 -3.96 -3.52 -13.21
N ARG A 142 -2.92 -4.28 -13.59
CA ARG A 142 -1.96 -4.88 -12.66
C ARG A 142 -1.20 -3.81 -11.89
N LEU A 143 -0.72 -2.76 -12.56
CA LEU A 143 -0.03 -1.64 -11.91
C LEU A 143 -0.94 -0.88 -10.95
N VAL A 144 -2.22 -0.67 -11.30
CA VAL A 144 -3.21 -0.07 -10.40
C VAL A 144 -3.40 -0.93 -9.15
N ALA A 145 -3.52 -2.24 -9.29
CA ALA A 145 -3.68 -3.14 -8.15
C ALA A 145 -2.44 -3.22 -7.25
N LEU A 146 -1.23 -3.24 -7.82
CA LEU A 146 0.01 -3.16 -7.05
C LEU A 146 0.15 -1.82 -6.31
N ALA A 147 -0.21 -0.71 -6.96
CA ALA A 147 -0.25 0.60 -6.33
C ALA A 147 -1.33 0.70 -5.24
N LEU A 148 -2.45 -0.02 -5.38
CA LEU A 148 -3.48 -0.13 -4.35
C LEU A 148 -2.95 -0.90 -3.14
N TYR A 149 -2.32 -2.06 -3.33
CA TYR A 149 -1.65 -2.76 -2.22
C TYR A 149 -0.60 -1.91 -1.55
N ASN A 150 0.14 -1.08 -2.32
CA ASN A 150 1.11 -0.16 -1.75
C ASN A 150 0.46 0.83 -0.79
N ALA A 151 -0.67 1.41 -1.19
CA ALA A 151 -1.45 2.33 -0.38
C ALA A 151 -2.09 1.65 0.85
N VAL A 152 -2.62 0.43 0.69
CA VAL A 152 -3.22 -0.35 1.78
C VAL A 152 -2.16 -0.74 2.82
N LEU A 153 -1.00 -1.25 2.40
CA LEU A 153 0.08 -1.59 3.32
C LEU A 153 0.55 -0.36 4.11
N ASP A 154 0.77 0.78 3.44
CA ASP A 154 1.16 2.01 4.17
C ASP A 154 0.07 2.45 5.15
N GLU A 155 -1.19 2.47 4.72
CA GLU A 155 -2.29 2.95 5.55
C GLU A 155 -2.56 2.03 6.76
N PHE A 156 -2.43 0.71 6.62
CA PHE A 156 -2.62 -0.24 7.73
C PHE A 156 -1.38 -0.39 8.64
N SER A 157 -0.21 0.06 8.20
CA SER A 157 1.01 0.06 9.03
C SER A 157 0.91 1.05 10.21
N SER A 158 1.72 0.84 11.24
CA SER A 158 1.73 1.73 12.42
C SER A 158 2.48 3.05 12.22
N SER A 159 3.50 3.08 11.37
CA SER A 159 4.36 4.25 11.18
C SER A 159 3.84 5.21 10.11
N LYS A 160 3.04 4.72 9.14
CA LYS A 160 2.59 5.49 7.98
C LYS A 160 1.07 5.67 7.90
N ALA A 161 0.33 5.21 8.90
CA ALA A 161 -1.10 5.42 8.98
C ALA A 161 -1.44 6.92 8.92
N SER A 162 -2.47 7.27 8.15
CA SER A 162 -2.91 8.65 8.04
C SER A 162 -3.48 9.15 9.36
N ARG A 163 -3.26 10.44 9.64
CA ARG A 163 -3.89 11.15 10.76
C ARG A 163 -5.35 11.46 10.42
N ILE A 164 -6.20 10.44 10.51
CA ILE A 164 -7.64 10.53 10.17
C ILE A 164 -8.55 10.64 11.41
N GLY A 165 -7.99 11.12 12.52
CA GLY A 165 -8.76 11.33 13.76
C GLY A 165 -9.22 10.05 14.46
N LEU A 166 -8.68 8.89 14.05
CA LEU A 166 -8.96 7.60 14.69
C LEU A 166 -8.10 7.42 15.95
N THR A 167 -8.62 6.62 16.89
CA THR A 167 -7.90 6.30 18.13
C THR A 167 -6.74 5.35 17.84
N LEU A 168 -5.71 5.39 18.68
CA LEU A 168 -4.60 4.44 18.60
C LEU A 168 -5.08 2.99 18.69
N HIS A 169 -6.08 2.72 19.53
CA HIS A 169 -6.71 1.41 19.66
C HIS A 169 -7.31 0.94 18.33
N TYR A 170 -8.08 1.80 17.65
CA TYR A 170 -8.68 1.46 16.36
C TYR A 170 -7.60 1.14 15.30
N HIS A 171 -6.52 1.94 15.25
CA HIS A 171 -5.40 1.66 14.36
C HIS A 171 -4.74 0.31 14.65
N GLN A 172 -4.61 -0.08 15.92
CA GLN A 172 -4.07 -1.38 16.33
C GLN A 172 -5.00 -2.53 15.97
N GLU A 173 -6.31 -2.41 16.21
CA GLU A 173 -7.30 -3.43 15.84
C GLU A 173 -7.31 -3.69 14.33
N CYS A 174 -7.29 -2.62 13.53
CA CYS A 174 -7.20 -2.73 12.08
C CYS A 174 -5.93 -3.46 11.65
N ARG A 175 -4.78 -3.12 12.26
CA ARG A 175 -3.50 -3.75 11.95
C ARG A 175 -3.51 -5.23 12.27
N VAL A 176 -3.98 -5.61 13.46
CA VAL A 176 -4.03 -7.02 13.90
C VAL A 176 -4.94 -7.83 12.98
N SER A 177 -6.18 -7.37 12.76
CA SER A 177 -7.11 -8.06 11.85
C SER A 177 -6.56 -8.15 10.43
N PHE A 178 -5.98 -7.09 9.87
CA PHE A 178 -5.37 -7.16 8.54
C PHE A 178 -4.18 -8.13 8.47
N THR A 179 -3.35 -8.17 9.52
CA THR A 179 -2.17 -9.07 9.62
C THR A 179 -2.61 -10.53 9.65
N GLU A 180 -3.65 -10.85 10.41
CA GLU A 180 -4.15 -12.22 10.59
C GLU A 180 -4.94 -12.71 9.36
N ASP A 181 -5.82 -11.86 8.83
CA ASP A 181 -6.82 -12.27 7.84
C ASP A 181 -6.35 -12.10 6.39
N HIS A 182 -5.51 -11.09 6.08
CA HIS A 182 -5.28 -10.66 4.69
C HIS A 182 -3.81 -10.51 4.27
N LEU A 183 -2.89 -10.22 5.19
CA LEU A 183 -1.49 -9.90 4.84
C LEU A 183 -0.77 -11.06 4.14
N LEU A 184 -1.00 -12.31 4.58
CA LEU A 184 -0.43 -13.50 3.94
C LEU A 184 -0.93 -13.64 2.49
N ARG A 185 -2.22 -13.40 2.28
CA ARG A 185 -2.85 -13.46 0.95
C ARG A 185 -2.28 -12.39 0.02
N VAL A 186 -2.09 -11.16 0.53
CA VAL A 186 -1.42 -10.07 -0.19
C VAL A 186 0.01 -10.47 -0.56
N PHE A 187 0.78 -11.03 0.38
CA PHE A 187 2.14 -11.52 0.14
C PHE A 187 2.20 -12.57 -0.97
N GLN A 188 1.37 -13.60 -0.90
CA GLN A 188 1.28 -14.65 -1.92
C GLN A 188 0.88 -14.11 -3.30
N SER A 189 -0.04 -13.13 -3.34
CA SER A 189 -0.42 -12.44 -4.59
C SER A 189 0.75 -11.67 -5.20
N ILE A 190 1.57 -11.00 -4.39
CA ILE A 190 2.77 -10.29 -4.87
C ILE A 190 3.81 -11.29 -5.40
N LEU A 191 4.06 -12.40 -4.70
CA LEU A 191 4.97 -13.46 -5.17
C LEU A 191 4.55 -13.99 -6.54
N ARG A 192 3.26 -14.29 -6.74
CA ARG A 192 2.72 -14.75 -8.03
C ARG A 192 2.97 -13.75 -9.14
N VAL A 193 2.77 -12.46 -8.89
CA VAL A 193 3.00 -11.41 -9.89
C VAL A 193 4.47 -11.32 -10.26
N ILE A 194 5.37 -11.26 -9.28
CA ILE A 194 6.82 -11.20 -9.57
C ILE A 194 7.25 -12.44 -10.32
N HIS A 195 6.80 -13.63 -9.93
CA HIS A 195 7.11 -14.89 -10.63
C HIS A 195 6.68 -14.88 -12.10
N GLN A 196 5.54 -14.27 -12.43
CA GLN A 196 5.10 -14.09 -13.81
C GLN A 196 5.98 -13.08 -14.57
N GLU A 197 6.30 -11.95 -13.94
CA GLU A 197 7.03 -10.85 -14.58
C GLU A 197 8.53 -11.14 -14.80
N ILE A 198 9.18 -11.91 -13.92
CA ILE A 198 10.59 -12.28 -14.08
C ILE A 198 10.84 -13.14 -15.33
N GLN A 199 9.82 -13.83 -15.85
CA GLN A 199 9.92 -14.60 -17.09
C GLN A 199 10.26 -13.72 -18.30
N GLY A 200 9.89 -12.44 -18.24
CA GLY A 200 10.24 -11.45 -19.27
C GLY A 200 11.72 -11.02 -19.23
N ARG A 201 12.48 -11.40 -18.19
CA ARG A 201 13.91 -11.06 -17.99
C ARG A 201 14.26 -9.59 -18.17
N GLN A 202 13.30 -8.70 -17.91
CA GLN A 202 13.45 -7.24 -18.01
C GLN A 202 12.77 -6.59 -16.83
N VAL A 203 13.44 -5.64 -16.18
CA VAL A 203 12.88 -4.91 -15.05
C VAL A 203 11.80 -3.95 -15.55
N ASN A 204 10.56 -4.18 -15.13
CA ASN A 204 9.41 -3.35 -15.43
C ASN A 204 8.80 -2.76 -14.15
N ASP A 205 7.79 -1.90 -14.31
CA ASP A 205 7.16 -1.23 -13.16
C ASP A 205 6.43 -2.21 -12.23
N ALA A 206 5.93 -3.33 -12.74
CA ALA A 206 5.28 -4.36 -11.92
C ALA A 206 6.30 -5.05 -11.00
N LEU A 207 7.51 -5.33 -11.50
CA LEU A 207 8.62 -5.83 -10.68
C LEU A 207 9.06 -4.79 -9.64
N ARG A 208 9.20 -3.52 -10.03
CA ARG A 208 9.57 -2.43 -9.10
C ARG A 208 8.56 -2.31 -7.95
N TYR A 209 7.26 -2.27 -8.27
CA TYR A 209 6.22 -2.26 -7.24
C TYR A 209 6.21 -3.57 -6.44
N GLY A 210 6.28 -4.73 -7.09
CA GLY A 210 6.28 -6.03 -6.43
C GLY A 210 7.39 -6.14 -5.38
N THR A 211 8.64 -5.83 -5.74
CA THR A 211 9.77 -5.89 -4.82
C THR A 211 9.64 -4.87 -3.68
N LEU A 212 9.13 -3.66 -3.96
CA LEU A 212 8.80 -2.67 -2.92
C LEU A 212 7.76 -3.21 -1.92
N LEU A 213 6.72 -3.89 -2.42
CA LEU A 213 5.68 -4.47 -1.57
C LEU A 213 6.23 -5.63 -0.73
N LEU A 214 7.07 -6.49 -1.30
CA LEU A 214 7.73 -7.56 -0.54
C LEU A 214 8.57 -7.02 0.60
N GLU A 215 9.39 -6.00 0.35
CA GLU A 215 10.16 -5.34 1.40
C GLU A 215 9.25 -4.77 2.49
N LYS A 216 8.15 -4.10 2.13
CA LYS A 216 7.19 -3.59 3.11
C LYS A 216 6.54 -4.68 3.95
N VAL A 217 6.24 -5.84 3.35
CA VAL A 217 5.70 -7.00 4.05
C VAL A 217 6.74 -7.57 5.02
N PHE A 218 7.99 -7.67 4.61
CA PHE A 218 9.06 -8.16 5.48
C PHE A 218 9.46 -7.19 6.58
N SER A 219 9.33 -5.88 6.36
CA SER A 219 9.48 -4.84 7.39
C SER A 219 8.20 -4.59 8.20
N TRP A 220 7.18 -5.44 8.06
CA TRP A 220 5.94 -5.32 8.81
C TRP A 220 6.16 -5.64 10.29
N ASP A 221 5.54 -4.87 11.17
CA ASP A 221 5.57 -5.15 12.61
C ASP A 221 4.57 -6.26 12.97
N PHE A 222 5.08 -7.49 12.99
CA PHE A 222 4.33 -8.69 13.40
C PHE A 222 4.18 -8.82 14.92
N THR A 223 4.77 -7.92 15.72
CA THR A 223 4.69 -8.03 17.17
C THR A 223 3.26 -7.74 17.65
N GLN A 224 2.49 -8.81 17.86
CA GLN A 224 1.13 -8.71 18.41
C GLN A 224 1.14 -8.35 19.92
N ARG A 225 2.31 -8.34 20.57
CA ARG A 225 2.43 -8.50 22.05
C ARG A 225 3.38 -7.55 22.77
N ARG A 226 3.81 -6.41 22.23
CA ARG A 226 4.31 -5.36 23.13
C ARG A 226 3.10 -4.70 23.79
N ARG A 227 2.65 -5.35 24.89
CA ARG A 227 1.98 -4.68 26.01
C ARG A 227 2.58 -3.29 26.10
N PHE A 228 1.74 -2.26 26.11
CA PHE A 228 2.14 -0.88 26.41
C PHE A 228 2.90 -0.85 27.74
N THR A 229 4.20 -1.14 27.71
CA THR A 229 5.10 -0.58 28.68
C THR A 229 5.18 0.87 28.28
N LEU A 230 4.60 1.74 29.11
CA LEU A 230 4.78 3.18 29.08
C LEU A 230 6.23 3.53 29.44
N SER A 231 7.21 2.83 28.87
CA SER A 231 8.61 3.19 28.95
C SER A 231 8.92 4.02 27.71
N ARG A 232 8.69 5.32 27.88
CA ARG A 232 9.10 6.39 26.99
C ARG A 232 10.63 6.57 27.05
N ASP A 233 11.39 5.47 26.96
CA ASP A 233 12.85 5.42 27.05
C ASP A 233 13.40 4.40 26.06
N SER A 234 13.12 4.62 24.79
CA SER A 234 14.12 4.42 23.75
C SER A 234 13.56 5.06 22.48
N ALA A 235 14.13 6.20 22.13
CA ALA A 235 14.25 6.56 20.73
C ALA A 235 15.15 5.50 20.08
N VAL A 236 14.60 4.30 19.85
CA VAL A 236 15.24 3.29 19.02
C VAL A 236 15.26 3.90 17.64
N SER A 237 16.46 4.18 17.14
CA SER A 237 16.63 4.74 15.80
C SER A 237 15.97 3.81 14.78
N GLU A 238 15.36 4.34 13.71
CA GLU A 238 14.79 3.53 12.62
C GLU A 238 15.83 2.54 12.03
N GLN A 239 17.11 2.80 12.26
CA GLN A 239 18.24 1.95 11.85
C GLN A 239 18.46 0.71 12.74
N GLU A 240 18.02 0.71 14.01
CA GLU A 240 18.13 -0.46 14.89
C GLU A 240 17.01 -1.48 14.61
N ILE A 241 15.83 -1.02 14.19
CA ILE A 241 14.73 -1.90 13.73
C ILE A 241 15.10 -2.61 12.42
N ALA A 242 15.96 -2.00 11.59
CA ALA A 242 16.42 -2.59 10.33
C ALA A 242 17.27 -3.86 10.51
N GLY A 243 17.72 -4.17 11.73
CA GLY A 243 18.46 -5.39 12.08
C GLY A 243 17.64 -6.48 12.79
N GLU A 244 16.42 -6.18 13.24
CA GLU A 244 15.53 -7.20 13.83
C GLU A 244 14.78 -7.90 12.70
N THR A 245 14.99 -9.21 12.56
CA THR A 245 14.25 -10.01 11.58
C THR A 245 12.84 -10.30 12.08
N PRO A 246 11.82 -10.28 11.21
CA PRO A 246 10.42 -10.38 11.58
C PRO A 246 10.09 -11.74 12.22
N ASP A 247 9.33 -11.70 13.33
CA ASP A 247 8.72 -12.88 13.94
C ASP A 247 7.40 -13.19 13.20
N PHE A 248 7.48 -14.00 12.15
CA PHE A 248 6.32 -14.32 11.32
C PHE A 248 5.30 -15.20 12.06
N PRO A 249 3.99 -15.01 11.83
CA PRO A 249 2.96 -15.90 12.35
C PRO A 249 3.11 -17.33 11.80
N LEU A 250 2.69 -18.33 12.58
CA LEU A 250 2.75 -19.74 12.19
C LEU A 250 2.03 -20.04 10.86
N SER A 251 0.98 -19.28 10.52
CA SER A 251 0.25 -19.43 9.25
C SER A 251 1.10 -19.18 8.01
N TRP A 252 2.25 -18.50 8.15
CA TRP A 252 3.16 -18.20 7.04
C TRP A 252 4.15 -19.32 6.75
N ARG A 253 4.24 -20.30 7.66
CA ARG A 253 5.25 -21.36 7.63
C ARG A 253 5.31 -22.09 6.29
N ASP A 254 4.16 -22.53 5.79
CA ASP A 254 4.11 -23.33 4.56
C ASP A 254 4.56 -22.54 3.34
N THR A 255 4.37 -21.21 3.33
CA THR A 255 4.83 -20.35 2.24
C THR A 255 6.31 -20.02 2.37
N LEU A 256 6.81 -19.72 3.57
CA LEU A 256 8.19 -19.30 3.80
C LEU A 256 9.19 -20.46 3.74
N LEU A 257 8.78 -21.66 4.18
CA LEU A 257 9.64 -22.85 4.16
C LEU A 257 9.60 -23.62 2.84
N ASP A 258 8.79 -23.20 1.88
CA ASP A 258 8.75 -23.81 0.55
C ASP A 258 10.09 -23.55 -0.18
N PRO A 259 10.87 -24.60 -0.51
CA PRO A 259 12.12 -24.45 -1.24
C PRO A 259 11.96 -23.76 -2.60
N ALA A 260 10.78 -23.87 -3.23
CA ALA A 260 10.48 -23.20 -4.50
C ALA A 260 10.40 -21.68 -4.31
N VAL A 261 9.77 -21.22 -3.22
CA VAL A 261 9.69 -19.79 -2.89
C VAL A 261 11.09 -19.23 -2.62
N LEU A 262 11.93 -19.95 -1.87
CA LEU A 262 13.30 -19.53 -1.61
C LEU A 262 14.13 -19.43 -2.90
N SER A 263 14.07 -20.47 -3.74
CA SER A 263 14.77 -20.48 -5.03
C SER A 263 14.33 -19.31 -5.92
N PHE A 264 13.02 -19.02 -5.91
CA PHE A 264 12.44 -17.88 -6.61
C PHE A 264 13.04 -16.53 -6.18
N PHE A 265 13.33 -16.30 -4.89
CA PHE A 265 13.94 -15.04 -4.46
C PHE A 265 15.36 -14.85 -5.04
N PHE A 266 16.13 -15.93 -5.14
CA PHE A 266 17.46 -15.89 -5.76
C PHE A 266 17.37 -15.68 -7.29
N GLU A 267 16.44 -16.36 -7.96
CA GLU A 267 16.18 -16.18 -9.40
C GLU A 267 15.69 -14.76 -9.72
N ALA A 268 14.79 -14.22 -8.90
CA ALA A 268 14.31 -12.86 -9.03
C ALA A 268 15.46 -11.86 -8.86
N TYR A 269 16.35 -12.06 -7.88
CA TYR A 269 17.51 -11.18 -7.69
C TYR A 269 18.42 -11.13 -8.92
N ASP A 270 18.65 -12.26 -9.61
CA ASP A 270 19.47 -12.28 -10.82
C ASP A 270 18.90 -11.38 -11.93
N VAL A 271 17.58 -11.35 -12.11
CA VAL A 271 16.93 -10.43 -13.06
C VAL A 271 16.99 -8.98 -12.57
N LEU A 272 16.80 -8.76 -11.26
CA LEU A 272 16.67 -7.44 -10.67
C LEU A 272 18.02 -6.73 -10.43
N ARG A 273 19.15 -7.45 -10.49
CA ARG A 273 20.50 -6.91 -10.17
C ARG A 273 20.92 -5.69 -10.98
N HIS A 274 20.32 -5.48 -12.15
CA HIS A 274 20.63 -4.37 -13.06
C HIS A 274 19.94 -3.04 -12.69
N ASP A 275 18.92 -3.05 -11.84
CA ASP A 275 18.25 -1.85 -11.34
C ASP A 275 18.65 -1.65 -9.88
N GLU A 276 19.51 -0.66 -9.60
CA GLU A 276 20.17 -0.49 -8.29
C GLU A 276 19.17 -0.43 -7.12
N ASN A 277 18.07 0.32 -7.31
CA ASN A 277 17.02 0.46 -6.31
C ASN A 277 16.30 -0.86 -6.06
N THR A 278 15.89 -1.56 -7.11
CA THR A 278 15.14 -2.82 -6.97
C THR A 278 16.04 -3.94 -6.45
N ALA A 279 17.30 -3.97 -6.87
CA ALA A 279 18.33 -4.87 -6.35
C ALA A 279 18.57 -4.65 -4.85
N HIS A 280 18.61 -3.40 -4.38
CA HIS A 280 18.72 -3.10 -2.95
C HIS A 280 17.56 -3.71 -2.16
N ARG A 281 16.31 -3.47 -2.60
CA ARG A 281 15.11 -4.01 -1.93
C ARG A 281 15.07 -5.54 -1.95
N ALA A 282 15.46 -6.15 -3.07
CA ALA A 282 15.55 -7.62 -3.18
C ALA A 282 16.60 -8.20 -2.23
N ARG A 283 17.75 -7.54 -2.04
CA ARG A 283 18.74 -7.94 -1.02
C ARG A 283 18.16 -7.82 0.39
N GLN A 284 17.45 -6.75 0.70
CA GLN A 284 16.79 -6.63 2.01
C GLN A 284 15.83 -7.79 2.25
N CYS A 285 15.03 -8.18 1.26
CA CYS A 285 14.16 -9.36 1.35
C CYS A 285 14.95 -10.63 1.67
N LEU A 286 16.06 -10.88 0.98
CA LEU A 286 16.93 -12.04 1.23
C LEU A 286 17.57 -12.02 2.63
N VAL A 287 17.97 -10.85 3.14
CA VAL A 287 18.49 -10.69 4.50
C VAL A 287 17.42 -11.03 5.52
N GLN A 288 16.18 -10.53 5.34
CA GLN A 288 15.06 -10.83 6.23
C GLN A 288 14.69 -12.32 6.23
N LEU A 289 14.69 -12.96 5.06
CA LEU A 289 14.47 -14.41 4.92
C LEU A 289 15.58 -15.23 5.57
N SER A 290 16.82 -14.75 5.56
CA SER A 290 17.95 -15.44 6.20
C SER A 290 17.86 -15.44 7.72
N GLY A 291 17.23 -14.42 8.30
CA GLY A 291 17.01 -14.31 9.73
C GLY A 291 15.65 -14.84 10.19
N ILE A 292 15.00 -15.72 9.43
CA ILE A 292 13.75 -16.35 9.88
C ILE A 292 13.97 -17.10 11.21
N HIS A 293 13.08 -16.87 12.17
CA HIS A 293 13.13 -17.49 13.49
C HIS A 293 11.70 -17.64 14.05
N GLY A 294 11.58 -17.95 15.34
CA GLY A 294 10.30 -17.97 16.04
C GLY A 294 9.44 -19.18 15.71
N ALA A 295 8.12 -19.00 15.77
CA ALA A 295 7.15 -20.10 15.70
C ALA A 295 7.14 -20.84 14.35
N VAL A 296 7.69 -20.22 13.28
CA VAL A 296 7.78 -20.84 11.96
C VAL A 296 8.76 -22.01 11.93
N ILE A 297 9.82 -21.98 12.76
CA ILE A 297 10.81 -23.05 12.86
C ILE A 297 10.46 -23.95 14.06
N ASP A 298 10.07 -25.20 13.78
CA ASP A 298 9.62 -26.17 14.81
C ASP A 298 10.73 -27.09 15.30
N SER A 299 11.78 -27.30 14.52
CA SER A 299 12.85 -28.24 14.84
C SER A 299 14.19 -27.81 14.26
N ASP A 300 15.27 -28.26 14.90
CA ASP A 300 16.64 -28.06 14.41
C ASP A 300 16.84 -28.68 13.02
N ALA A 301 16.14 -29.78 12.71
CA ALA A 301 16.20 -30.39 11.39
C ALA A 301 15.59 -29.48 10.31
N THR A 302 14.45 -28.84 10.61
CA THR A 302 13.82 -27.84 9.72
C THR A 302 14.75 -26.64 9.52
N ALA A 303 15.36 -26.14 10.60
CA ALA A 303 16.30 -25.04 10.56
C ALA A 303 17.53 -25.37 9.69
N LEU A 304 18.12 -26.55 9.87
CA LEU A 304 19.27 -27.02 9.09
C LEU A 304 18.94 -27.18 7.61
N ASN A 305 17.76 -27.73 7.28
CA ASN A 305 17.34 -27.87 5.89
C ASN A 305 17.14 -26.49 5.24
N TYR A 306 16.44 -25.59 5.91
CA TYR A 306 16.24 -24.22 5.44
C TYR A 306 17.56 -23.48 5.23
N ALA A 307 18.46 -23.54 6.21
CA ALA A 307 19.79 -22.93 6.12
C ALA A 307 20.60 -23.52 4.97
N SER A 308 20.52 -24.83 4.74
CA SER A 308 21.20 -25.50 3.62
C SER A 308 20.71 -25.00 2.25
N VAL A 309 19.39 -24.76 2.09
CA VAL A 309 18.83 -24.19 0.86
C VAL A 309 19.30 -22.74 0.67
N MET A 310 19.24 -21.92 1.73
CA MET A 310 19.70 -20.53 1.68
C MET A 310 21.19 -20.43 1.34
N MET A 311 22.05 -21.24 1.97
CA MET A 311 23.49 -21.26 1.69
C MET A 311 23.78 -21.61 0.23
N ARG A 312 23.11 -22.63 -0.34
CA ARG A 312 23.25 -22.97 -1.76
C ARG A 312 22.80 -21.84 -2.68
N GLY A 313 21.76 -21.09 -2.30
CA GLY A 313 21.30 -19.91 -3.04
C GLY A 313 22.36 -18.80 -3.05
N TYR A 314 22.96 -18.51 -1.89
CA TYR A 314 24.03 -17.53 -1.77
C TYR A 314 25.31 -17.94 -2.52
N GLU A 315 25.70 -19.21 -2.47
CA GLU A 315 26.84 -19.72 -3.25
C GLU A 315 26.65 -19.47 -4.75
N LYS A 316 25.44 -19.70 -5.28
CA LYS A 316 25.11 -19.40 -6.68
C LYS A 316 25.23 -17.90 -6.98
N LEU A 317 24.74 -17.03 -6.09
CA LEU A 317 24.82 -15.58 -6.30
C LEU A 317 26.26 -15.06 -6.29
N ILE A 318 27.14 -15.60 -5.45
CA ILE A 318 28.55 -15.19 -5.36
C ILE A 318 29.33 -15.68 -6.59
N ALA A 319 28.92 -16.79 -7.20
CA ALA A 319 29.56 -17.35 -8.38
C ALA A 319 29.21 -16.64 -9.71
N MET A 320 28.28 -15.67 -9.69
CA MET A 320 27.76 -14.90 -10.85
C MET A 320 28.24 -13.44 -10.88
#